data_AF-A0A7W7SX26-F1
#
_entry.id   AF-A0A7W7SX26-F1
#
_cell.length_a   1.000
_cell.length_b   1.000
_cell.length_c   1.000
_cell.angle_alpha   90.00
_cell.angle_beta   90.00
_cell.angle_gamma   90.00
#
_symmetry.space_group_name_H-M   'P 1'
#
loop_
_entity.id
_entity.type
_entity.pdbx_description
1 polymer ?
#
loop_
_entity_poly.entity_id
_entity_poly.type
_entity_poly.pdbx_seq_one_letter_code
_entity_poly.pdbx_strand_id
1 'polypeptide(L)'
;MLYVDQPAWPAHGRLWSHLVSDVSYAELHAFAEMLGAPRRAFDRDHYDLPAERFVRAVWLGAQVVSSREIVELLYRSGLRLPKHLARPSKLVAKPSQMLAQSVVETSVASSRVRLARADSSQRSASAGSR
;
A
#
# COMPACT_ATOMS: atom_id res chain seq x y z
N MET A 1 8.55 1.96 -19.95
CA MET A 1 7.81 1.11 -20.93
C MET A 1 7.56 -0.25 -20.31
N LEU A 2 6.47 -0.90 -20.73
CA LEU A 2 6.07 -2.21 -20.20
C LEU A 2 6.20 -3.30 -21.25
N TYR A 3 6.72 -4.44 -20.82
CA TYR A 3 7.04 -5.57 -21.68
C TYR A 3 6.52 -6.87 -21.08
N VAL A 4 6.02 -7.74 -21.95
CA VAL A 4 5.49 -9.06 -21.58
C VAL A 4 6.04 -10.11 -22.54
N ASP A 5 6.38 -11.30 -22.04
CA ASP A 5 6.74 -12.42 -22.91
C ASP A 5 5.54 -13.33 -23.25
N GLN A 6 5.70 -14.13 -24.30
CA GLN A 6 4.68 -15.12 -24.64
C GLN A 6 4.51 -16.14 -23.50
N PRO A 7 3.29 -16.65 -23.24
CA PRO A 7 3.08 -17.67 -22.23
C PRO A 7 3.84 -18.94 -22.63
N ALA A 8 4.95 -19.23 -21.96
CA ALA A 8 5.83 -20.34 -22.29
C ALA A 8 6.30 -21.13 -21.06
N TRP A 9 6.18 -20.55 -19.86
CA TRP A 9 6.64 -21.18 -18.64
C TRP A 9 5.55 -22.10 -18.05
N PRO A 10 5.76 -23.43 -17.96
CA PRO A 10 4.77 -24.34 -17.38
C PRO A 10 4.87 -24.39 -15.86
N ALA A 11 3.80 -24.03 -15.15
CA ALA A 11 3.68 -24.21 -13.71
C ALA A 11 2.22 -24.30 -13.26
N HIS A 12 1.94 -25.11 -12.24
CA HIS A 12 0.58 -25.25 -11.68
C HIS A 12 -0.51 -25.57 -12.72
N GLY A 13 -0.19 -26.40 -13.73
CA GLY A 13 -1.14 -26.81 -14.77
C GLY A 13 -1.50 -25.73 -15.80
N ARG A 14 -0.73 -24.64 -15.87
CA ARG A 14 -0.94 -23.54 -16.84
C ARG A 14 0.38 -22.97 -17.35
N LEU A 15 0.29 -22.20 -18.42
CA LEU A 15 1.40 -21.41 -18.95
C LEU A 15 1.41 -20.02 -18.31
N TRP A 16 2.62 -19.47 -18.17
CA TRP A 16 2.86 -18.18 -17.55
C TRP A 16 3.74 -17.30 -18.44
N SER A 17 3.49 -16.00 -18.31
CA SER A 17 4.27 -14.89 -18.85
C SER A 17 4.86 -14.06 -17.72
N HIS A 18 5.93 -13.33 -18.00
CA HIS A 18 6.55 -12.36 -17.14
C HIS A 18 6.28 -10.95 -17.68
N LEU A 19 5.81 -10.06 -16.81
CA LEU A 19 5.58 -8.65 -17.10
C LEU A 19 6.59 -7.80 -16.33
N VAL A 20 7.29 -6.89 -17.04
CA VAL A 20 8.30 -5.99 -16.47
C VAL A 20 8.13 -4.55 -16.92
N SER A 21 8.80 -3.65 -16.20
CA SER A 21 9.06 -2.27 -16.60
C SER A 21 10.56 -2.07 -16.77
N ASP A 22 10.96 -1.21 -17.71
CA ASP A 22 12.33 -0.67 -17.80
C ASP A 22 12.51 0.72 -17.15
N VAL A 23 11.44 1.29 -16.57
CA VAL A 23 11.45 2.63 -15.96
C VAL A 23 11.30 2.55 -14.44
N SER A 24 10.26 1.89 -13.93
CA SER A 24 10.02 1.83 -12.48
C SER A 24 9.05 0.72 -12.07
N TYR A 25 9.15 0.29 -10.80
CA TYR A 25 8.13 -0.58 -10.22
C TYR A 25 6.78 0.11 -10.00
N ALA A 26 6.77 1.45 -9.86
CA ALA A 26 5.52 2.18 -9.66
C ALA A 26 4.59 2.04 -10.88
N GLU A 27 5.12 2.24 -12.10
CA GLU A 27 4.33 2.03 -13.32
C GLU A 27 3.94 0.56 -13.51
N LEU A 28 4.83 -0.36 -13.14
CA LEU A 28 4.57 -1.79 -13.20
C LEU A 28 3.41 -2.19 -12.26
N HIS A 29 3.38 -1.67 -11.04
CA HIS A 29 2.30 -1.92 -10.08
C HIS A 29 0.97 -1.33 -10.55
N ALA A 30 0.98 -0.09 -11.04
CA ALA A 30 -0.22 0.56 -11.55
C ALA A 30 -0.82 -0.22 -12.74
N PHE A 31 0.02 -0.66 -13.68
CA PHE A 31 -0.43 -1.46 -14.80
C PHE A 31 -0.95 -2.83 -14.39
N ALA A 32 -0.26 -3.50 -13.46
CA ALA A 32 -0.69 -4.79 -12.93
C ALA A 32 -2.05 -4.68 -12.22
N GLU A 33 -2.32 -3.58 -11.52
CA GLU A 33 -3.63 -3.31 -10.93
C GLU A 33 -4.71 -3.16 -12.00
N MET A 34 -4.46 -2.36 -13.05
CA MET A 34 -5.39 -2.22 -14.18
C MET A 34 -5.69 -3.55 -14.90
N LEU A 35 -4.68 -4.42 -14.98
CA LEU A 35 -4.80 -5.77 -15.53
C LEU A 35 -5.60 -6.72 -14.62
N GLY A 36 -5.77 -6.37 -13.34
CA GLY A 36 -6.36 -7.23 -12.32
C GLY A 36 -5.40 -8.29 -11.76
N ALA A 37 -4.09 -8.07 -11.88
CA ALA A 37 -3.08 -8.95 -11.31
C ALA A 37 -2.92 -8.68 -9.80
N PRO A 38 -3.05 -9.72 -8.95
CA PRO A 38 -2.96 -9.51 -7.50
C PRO A 38 -1.53 -9.16 -7.10
N ARG A 39 -1.36 -8.37 -6.04
CA ARG A 39 -0.04 -7.92 -5.57
C ARG A 39 0.94 -9.07 -5.28
N ARG A 40 0.42 -10.23 -4.85
CA ARG A 40 1.20 -11.46 -4.60
C ARG A 40 1.83 -12.10 -5.84
N ALA A 41 1.40 -11.71 -7.04
CA ALA A 41 1.98 -12.18 -8.29
C ALA A 41 3.27 -11.42 -8.65
N PHE A 42 3.64 -10.40 -7.88
CA PHE A 42 4.92 -9.73 -8.02
C PHE A 42 6.04 -10.54 -7.37
N ASP A 43 7.00 -11.00 -8.17
CA ASP A 43 8.24 -11.62 -7.68
C ASP A 43 9.41 -10.65 -7.87
N ARG A 44 9.55 -9.73 -6.92
CA ARG A 44 10.69 -8.82 -6.70
C ARG A 44 10.94 -7.76 -7.77
N ASP A 45 10.92 -8.12 -9.04
CA ASP A 45 11.20 -7.23 -10.17
C ASP A 45 10.24 -7.41 -11.37
N HIS A 46 9.36 -8.41 -11.33
CA HIS A 46 8.39 -8.70 -12.38
C HIS A 46 7.07 -9.21 -11.80
N TYR A 47 6.04 -9.27 -12.63
CA TYR A 47 4.80 -9.99 -12.34
C TYR A 47 4.71 -11.29 -13.14
N ASP A 48 4.33 -12.36 -12.47
CA ASP A 48 3.91 -13.61 -13.13
C ASP A 48 2.44 -13.52 -13.54
N LEU A 49 2.19 -13.61 -14.84
CA LEU A 49 0.87 -13.56 -15.43
C LEU A 49 0.47 -14.94 -15.94
N PRO A 50 -0.70 -15.48 -15.54
CA PRO A 50 -1.21 -16.68 -16.18
C PRO A 50 -1.62 -16.36 -17.63
N ALA A 51 -1.53 -17.34 -18.54
CA ALA A 51 -1.69 -17.16 -19.98
C ALA A 51 -2.98 -16.41 -20.38
N GLU A 52 -4.07 -16.56 -19.63
CA GLU A 52 -5.35 -15.90 -19.91
C GLU A 52 -5.28 -14.37 -19.78
N ARG A 53 -4.26 -13.84 -19.10
CA ARG A 53 -4.03 -12.39 -18.95
C ARG A 53 -3.11 -11.79 -20.01
N PHE A 54 -2.39 -12.62 -20.77
CA PHE A 54 -1.44 -12.17 -21.78
C PHE A 54 -2.08 -11.24 -22.81
N VAL A 55 -3.18 -11.67 -23.42
CA VAL A 55 -3.89 -10.88 -24.46
C VAL A 55 -4.34 -9.53 -23.91
N ARG A 56 -4.82 -9.48 -22.65
CA ARG A 56 -5.23 -8.23 -22.02
C ARG A 56 -4.04 -7.31 -21.71
N ALA A 57 -2.89 -7.87 -21.32
CA ALA A 57 -1.68 -7.08 -21.13
C ALA A 57 -1.24 -6.41 -22.44
N VAL A 58 -1.24 -7.14 -23.55
CA VAL A 58 -0.93 -6.59 -24.88
C VAL A 58 -1.94 -5.50 -25.28
N TRP A 59 -3.23 -5.76 -25.07
CA TRP A 59 -4.28 -4.79 -25.37
C TRP A 59 -4.16 -3.50 -24.55
N LEU A 60 -3.70 -3.58 -23.30
CA LEU A 60 -3.42 -2.42 -22.45
C LEU A 60 -2.11 -1.69 -22.80
N GLY A 61 -1.33 -2.20 -23.75
CA GLY A 61 -0.13 -1.54 -24.28
C GLY A 61 1.20 -2.14 -23.83
N ALA A 62 1.22 -3.32 -23.19
CA ALA A 62 2.47 -4.03 -22.96
C ALA A 62 3.04 -4.56 -24.29
N GLN A 63 4.33 -4.34 -24.53
CA GLN A 63 5.00 -4.81 -25.74
C GLN A 63 5.42 -6.27 -25.60
N VAL A 64 5.14 -7.08 -26.63
CA VAL A 64 5.54 -8.49 -26.63
C VAL A 64 7.01 -8.60 -26.97
N VAL A 65 7.78 -9.25 -26.11
CA VAL A 65 9.21 -9.54 -26.31
C VAL A 65 9.50 -11.00 -25.93
N SER A 66 10.70 -11.50 -26.22
CA SER A 66 11.13 -12.81 -25.74
C SER A 66 11.46 -12.77 -24.24
N SER A 67 11.39 -13.92 -23.56
CA SER A 67 11.84 -14.03 -22.16
C SER A 67 13.32 -13.64 -21.97
N ARG A 68 14.15 -13.83 -23.01
CA ARG A 68 15.55 -13.39 -22.99
C ARG A 68 15.65 -11.86 -22.96
N GLU A 69 14.83 -11.17 -23.76
CA GLU A 69 14.76 -9.71 -23.77
C GLU A 69 14.22 -9.15 -22.46
N ILE A 70 13.24 -9.82 -21.81
CA ILE A 70 12.79 -9.44 -20.45
C ILE A 70 13.98 -9.36 -19.48
N VAL A 71 14.83 -10.39 -19.49
CA VAL A 71 16.02 -10.44 -18.62
C VAL A 71 17.00 -9.32 -18.97
N GLU A 72 17.26 -9.09 -20.26
CA GLU A 72 18.13 -8.00 -20.72
C GLU A 72 17.61 -6.62 -20.29
N LEU A 73 16.31 -6.37 -20.45
CA LEU A 73 15.65 -5.12 -20.05
C LEU A 73 15.78 -4.86 -18.56
N LEU A 74 15.58 -5.88 -17.71
CA LEU A 74 15.76 -5.77 -16.26
C LEU A 74 17.20 -5.44 -15.87
N TYR A 75 18.19 -6.01 -16.56
CA TYR A 75 19.60 -5.68 -16.31
C TYR A 75 19.93 -4.25 -16.77
N ARG A 76 19.46 -3.86 -17.96
CA ARG A 76 19.72 -2.53 -18.54
C ARG A 76 19.05 -1.40 -17.76
N SER A 77 17.86 -1.64 -17.20
CA SER A 77 17.15 -0.66 -16.38
C SER A 77 17.69 -0.56 -14.95
N GLY A 78 18.53 -1.50 -14.51
CA GLY A 78 18.97 -1.60 -13.12
C GLY A 78 17.86 -2.07 -12.17
N LEU A 79 16.72 -2.53 -12.69
CA LEU A 79 15.61 -3.05 -11.89
C LEU A 79 15.74 -4.55 -11.59
N ARG A 80 16.76 -5.25 -12.10
CA ARG A 80 16.96 -6.65 -11.74
C ARG A 80 17.26 -6.79 -10.24
N LEU A 81 16.47 -7.57 -9.51
CA LEU A 81 16.74 -7.91 -8.11
C LEU A 81 17.04 -9.42 -7.96
N PRO A 82 18.32 -9.84 -7.91
CA PRO A 82 18.70 -11.24 -7.77
C PRO A 82 18.14 -11.90 -6.50
N LYS A 83 17.83 -13.20 -6.59
CA LYS A 83 17.26 -13.99 -5.48
C LYS A 83 18.11 -13.95 -4.21
N HIS A 84 19.44 -13.94 -4.36
CA HIS A 84 20.38 -13.92 -3.24
C HIS A 84 20.56 -12.54 -2.59
N LEU A 85 20.14 -11.46 -3.28
CA LEU A 85 20.21 -10.08 -2.75
C LEU A 85 18.90 -9.62 -2.13
N ALA A 86 17.78 -10.27 -2.48
CA ALA A 86 16.52 -10.03 -1.82
C ALA A 86 16.60 -10.56 -0.37
N ARG A 87 16.63 -9.65 0.61
CA ARG A 87 16.50 -10.06 2.01
C ARG A 87 15.20 -10.87 2.15
N PRO A 88 15.23 -12.07 2.77
CA PRO A 88 14.01 -12.81 3.01
C PRO A 88 13.08 -11.92 3.83
N SER A 89 11.83 -11.79 3.39
CA SER A 89 10.79 -11.02 4.08
C SER A 89 10.40 -11.72 5.39
N LYS A 90 11.29 -11.69 6.39
CA LYS A 90 10.98 -12.00 7.80
C LYS A 90 11.04 -10.72 8.61
N LEU A 91 10.06 -9.84 8.39
CA LEU A 91 9.74 -8.77 9.34
C LEU A 91 8.22 -8.59 9.37
N VAL A 92 7.54 -9.50 10.06
CA VAL A 92 6.29 -9.14 10.75
C VAL A 92 6.76 -8.41 12.01
N ALA A 93 6.76 -7.08 11.99
CA ALA A 93 7.01 -6.29 13.18
C ALA A 93 5.90 -6.58 14.20
N LYS A 94 6.27 -7.08 15.37
CA LYS A 94 5.36 -7.08 16.52
C LYS A 94 5.09 -5.62 16.91
N PRO A 95 3.85 -5.19 17.21
CA PRO A 95 3.63 -3.86 17.74
C PRO A 95 4.30 -3.74 19.11
N SER A 96 5.41 -3.00 19.17
CA SER A 96 6.05 -2.57 20.41
C SER A 96 5.13 -1.58 21.12
N GLN A 97 4.41 -2.06 22.13
CA GLN A 97 3.85 -1.17 23.14
C GLN A 97 4.99 -0.70 24.04
N MET A 98 5.43 0.54 23.88
CA MET A 98 5.96 1.33 25.00
C MET A 98 5.87 2.83 24.71
N LEU A 99 5.31 3.51 25.72
CA LEU A 99 5.54 4.90 26.12
C LEU A 99 4.85 6.02 25.33
N ALA A 100 3.61 6.31 25.74
CA ALA A 100 3.15 7.69 25.81
C ALA A 100 3.56 8.26 27.19
N GLN A 101 4.50 9.21 27.19
CA GLN A 101 4.76 10.07 28.35
C GLN A 101 4.30 11.49 28.04
N SER A 102 3.87 12.15 29.11
CA SER A 102 3.79 13.60 29.32
C SER A 102 2.54 14.31 28.81
N VAL A 103 1.59 14.51 29.73
CA VAL A 103 0.87 15.78 29.82
C VAL A 103 1.15 16.34 31.20
N VAL A 104 1.67 17.57 31.21
CA VAL A 104 2.04 18.35 32.37
C VAL A 104 0.77 19.05 32.87
N GLU A 105 0.31 18.77 34.08
CA GLU A 105 -0.76 19.55 34.72
C GLU A 105 -0.18 20.45 35.80
N THR A 106 -0.14 21.74 35.49
CA THR A 106 0.15 22.82 36.41
C THR A 106 -1.12 23.10 37.23
N SER A 107 -1.17 22.67 38.49
CA SER A 107 -2.26 23.05 39.40
C SER A 107 -1.86 24.29 40.18
N VAL A 108 -2.50 25.42 39.83
CA VAL A 108 -2.47 26.66 40.60
C VAL A 108 -3.65 26.66 41.58
N ALA A 109 -3.30 26.97 42.83
CA ALA A 109 -4.10 27.27 44.00
C ALA A 109 -5.55 27.75 43.78
N SER A 110 -6.46 27.25 44.62
CA SER A 110 -7.56 28.09 45.10
C SER A 110 -8.02 27.71 46.51
N SER A 111 -7.71 28.61 47.45
CA SER A 111 -8.16 28.60 48.83
C SER A 111 -9.66 28.84 48.91
N ARG A 112 -10.37 27.95 49.62
CA ARG A 112 -11.78 28.12 49.97
C ARG A 112 -11.94 29.14 51.10
N VAL A 113 -12.40 30.34 50.76
CA VAL A 113 -13.10 31.21 51.71
C VAL A 113 -14.57 30.80 51.72
N ARG A 114 -15.05 30.33 52.88
CA ARG A 114 -16.49 30.24 53.17
C ARG A 114 -16.94 31.59 53.72
N LEU A 115 -17.94 32.20 53.10
CA LEU A 115 -19.03 32.81 53.87
C LEU A 115 -20.31 32.87 53.04
N ALA A 116 -21.36 32.33 53.64
CA ALA A 116 -22.73 32.28 53.14
C ALA A 116 -23.45 33.61 53.36
N ARG A 117 -24.39 33.93 52.46
CA ARG A 117 -25.75 34.47 52.70
C ARG A 117 -26.40 34.73 51.34
N ALA A 118 -27.44 33.96 51.00
CA ALA A 118 -28.86 34.20 51.29
C ALA A 118 -29.44 35.26 50.33
N ASP A 119 -30.22 34.78 49.36
CA ASP A 119 -31.66 35.10 49.19
C ASP A 119 -31.78 36.25 48.17
N SER A 120 -32.70 36.34 47.23
CA SER A 120 -34.04 35.78 47.08
C SER A 120 -34.42 35.93 45.59
N SER A 121 -35.45 35.18 45.15
CA SER A 121 -36.53 35.68 44.27
C SER A 121 -36.16 36.36 42.94
N GLN A 122 -36.61 35.91 41.77
CA GLN A 122 -38.02 35.72 41.42
C GLN A 122 -38.08 35.31 39.93
N ARG A 123 -39.09 34.47 39.60
CA ARG A 123 -40.06 34.60 38.49
C ARG A 123 -39.55 35.11 37.12
N SER A 124 -39.94 34.58 35.98
CA SER A 124 -41.03 33.69 35.62
C SER A 124 -41.00 33.56 34.10
N ALA A 125 -41.27 32.33 33.62
CA ALA A 125 -42.24 32.02 32.57
C ALA A 125 -42.14 32.80 31.24
N SER A 126 -41.87 32.07 30.16
CA SER A 126 -42.89 31.77 29.13
C SER A 126 -42.95 32.88 28.06
N ALA A 127 -43.24 32.69 26.78
CA ALA A 127 -43.65 31.56 25.95
C ALA A 127 -43.52 32.04 24.48
N GLY A 128 -43.68 31.11 23.54
CA GLY A 128 -44.00 31.39 22.13
C GLY A 128 -42.77 31.25 21.24
N SER A 129 -42.54 30.17 20.48
CA SER A 129 -43.43 29.43 19.58
C SER A 129 -44.05 30.32 18.51
N ARG A 130 -43.40 30.36 17.34
CA ARG A 130 -43.91 29.82 16.07
C ARG A 130 -42.78 29.76 15.04
#